data_AF-A0A2V8GU98-F1
#
_entry.id   AF-A0A2V8GU98-F1
#
_cell.length_a   1.000
_cell.length_b   1.000
_cell.length_c   1.000
_cell.angle_alpha   90.00
_cell.angle_beta   90.00
_cell.angle_gamma   90.00
#
_symmetry.space_group_name_H-M   'P 1'
#
loop_
_entity.id
_entity.type
_entity.pdbx_description
1 polymer ?
#
loop_
_entity_poly.entity_id
_entity_poly.type
_entity_poly.pdbx_seq_one_letter_code
_entity_poly.pdbx_strand_id
1 'polypeptide(L)' 'MQTRSASAAVRFYVIDRRTRAPEGPVREILEQDIFGEFEVKKGRIVPGSYRPNLKHHILTEDGFFHLGHDLEESL' A
#
# COMPACT_ATOMS: atom_id res chain seq x y z
N MET A 1 -14.00 12.84 -32.73
CA MET A 1 -13.48 11.64 -32.03
C MET A 1 -12.70 12.11 -30.81
N GLN A 2 -13.33 12.16 -29.63
CA GLN A 2 -12.67 12.59 -28.39
C GLN A 2 -12.00 11.37 -27.73
N THR A 3 -10.67 11.37 -27.68
CA THR A 3 -9.88 10.46 -26.87
C THR A 3 -10.18 10.75 -25.40
N ARG A 4 -10.90 9.84 -24.73
CA ARG A 4 -11.06 9.87 -23.28
C ARG A 4 -9.67 9.76 -22.66
N SER A 5 -9.20 10.85 -22.04
CA SER A 5 -8.04 10.80 -21.15
C SER A 5 -8.36 9.80 -20.04
N ALA A 6 -7.53 8.77 -19.88
CA ALA A 6 -7.65 7.87 -18.75
C ALA A 6 -7.37 8.69 -17.48
N SER A 7 -8.39 8.90 -16.66
CA SER A 7 -8.19 9.46 -15.32
C SER A 7 -7.18 8.58 -14.59
N ALA A 8 -6.13 9.20 -14.04
CA ALA A 8 -5.21 8.48 -13.16
C ALA A 8 -6.04 7.85 -12.03
N ALA A 9 -5.81 6.56 -11.76
CA ALA A 9 -6.43 5.88 -10.63
C ALA A 9 -5.83 6.47 -9.34
N VAL A 10 -6.70 6.87 -8.41
CA VAL A 10 -6.26 7.32 -7.09
C VAL A 10 -6.02 6.09 -6.22
N ARG A 11 -4.86 6.05 -5.56
CA ARG A 11 -4.45 4.95 -4.67
C ARG A 11 -4.31 5.45 -3.24
N PHE A 12 -4.62 4.57 -2.29
CA PHE A 12 -4.27 4.74 -0.89
C PHE A 12 -3.23 3.68 -0.54
N TYR A 13 -2.08 4.08 0.00
CA TYR A 13 -0.98 3.18 0.33
C TYR A 13 -0.92 2.92 1.84
N VAL A 14 -0.71 1.68 2.23
CA VAL A 14 -0.41 1.30 3.62
C VAL A 14 1.09 1.14 3.76
N ILE A 15 1.68 1.87 4.69
CA ILE A 15 3.14 1.99 4.83
C ILE A 15 3.59 1.29 6.11
N ASP A 16 4.65 0.50 6.01
CA ASP A 16 5.39 -0.01 7.16
C ASP A 16 6.16 1.13 7.82
N ARG A 17 5.65 1.58 8.97
CA ARG A 17 6.26 2.64 9.78
C ARG A 17 7.34 2.13 10.72
N ARG A 18 7.74 0.86 10.66
CA ARG A 18 8.94 0.38 11.36
C ARG A 18 10.20 1.01 10.80
N THR A 19 10.17 1.46 9.53
CA THR A 19 11.17 2.33 8.92
C THR A 19 11.01 3.79 9.37
N ARG A 20 10.95 4.07 10.69
CA ARG A 20 11.05 5.45 11.20
C ARG A 20 12.51 5.87 11.16
N ALA A 21 12.82 6.92 10.39
CA ALA A 21 13.86 7.85 10.83
C ALA A 21 13.35 8.47 12.16
N PRO A 22 14.09 8.36 13.27
CA PRO A 22 13.58 8.82 14.57
C PRO A 22 13.25 10.32 14.58
N GLU A 23 14.02 11.20 13.92
CA GLU A 23 13.84 12.66 14.00
C GLU A 23 14.42 13.40 12.76
N GLY A 24 13.91 13.14 11.54
CA GLY A 24 14.46 13.77 10.31
C GLY A 24 13.40 14.15 9.27
N PRO A 25 13.75 14.99 8.27
CA PRO A 25 12.85 15.31 7.17
C PRO A 25 12.43 14.00 6.50
N VAL A 26 11.11 13.85 6.27
CA VAL A 26 10.50 12.65 5.69
C VAL A 26 11.35 12.16 4.53
N ARG A 27 12.07 11.04 4.74
CA ARG A 27 12.78 10.38 3.66
C ARG A 27 11.73 9.85 2.67
N GLU A 28 12.11 9.81 1.40
CA GLU A 28 11.37 9.16 0.32
C GLU A 28 10.84 7.80 0.80
N ILE A 29 9.53 7.56 0.64
CA ILE A 29 8.90 6.26 0.92
C ILE A 29 9.34 5.33 -0.21
N LEU A 30 10.14 4.32 0.11
CA LEU A 30 10.61 3.36 -0.88
C LEU A 30 9.53 2.32 -1.14
N GLU A 31 9.55 1.66 -2.30
CA GLU A 31 8.56 0.64 -2.62
C GLU A 31 8.52 -0.48 -1.58
N GLN A 32 9.66 -0.88 -1.03
CA GLN A 32 9.73 -1.88 0.03
C GLN A 32 9.18 -1.43 1.39
N ASP A 33 8.88 -0.14 1.58
CA ASP A 33 8.22 0.35 2.80
C ASP A 33 6.69 0.28 2.67
N ILE A 34 6.14 -0.13 1.52
CA ILE A 34 4.70 -0.17 1.26
C ILE A 34 4.21 -1.62 1.44
N PHE A 35 3.31 -1.87 2.39
CA PHE A 35 2.64 -3.17 2.54
C PHE A 35 1.75 -3.49 1.33
N GLY A 36 1.04 -2.50 0.82
CA GLY A 36 0.12 -2.65 -0.29
C GLY A 36 -0.69 -1.38 -0.57
N GLU A 37 -1.63 -1.50 -1.50
CA GLU A 37 -2.47 -0.39 -1.97
C GLU A 37 -3.95 -0.74 -2.02
N PHE A 38 -4.79 0.29 -1.93
CA PHE A 38 -6.23 0.23 -2.18
C PHE A 38 -6.61 1.15 -3.35
N GLU A 39 -7.67 0.81 -4.06
CA GLU A 39 -8.32 1.74 -4.98
C GLU A 39 -9.16 2.77 -4.20
N VAL A 40 -9.05 4.05 -4.59
CA VAL A 40 -9.88 5.13 -4.04
C VAL A 40 -10.81 5.68 -5.11
N LYS A 41 -12.11 5.73 -4.82
CA LYS A 41 -13.14 6.35 -5.65
C LYS A 41 -13.96 7.33 -4.83
N LYS A 42 -14.08 8.57 -5.33
CA LYS A 42 -14.83 9.65 -4.65
C LYS A 42 -14.42 9.83 -3.17
N GLY A 43 -13.12 9.74 -2.91
CA GLY A 43 -12.55 9.90 -1.56
C GLY A 43 -12.79 8.72 -0.61
N ARG A 44 -13.24 7.56 -1.12
CA ARG A 44 -13.48 6.36 -0.32
C ARG A 44 -12.67 5.18 -0.85
N ILE A 45 -12.17 4.34 0.06
CA ILE A 45 -11.59 3.05 -0.29
C ILE A 45 -12.68 2.17 -0.90
N VAL A 46 -12.35 1.51 -2.01
CA VAL A 46 -13.23 0.51 -2.65
C VAL A 46 -13.06 -0.83 -1.91
N PRO A 47 -14.13 -1.45 -1.40
CA PRO A 47 -14.02 -2.77 -0.78
C PRO A 47 -13.60 -3.87 -1.78
N GLY A 48 -12.84 -4.85 -1.31
CA GLY A 48 -12.19 -5.90 -2.11
C GLY A 48 -11.05 -5.40 -3.00
N SER A 49 -10.54 -4.18 -2.78
CA SER A 49 -9.55 -3.57 -3.69
C SER A 49 -8.12 -3.65 -3.19
N TYR A 50 -7.89 -4.24 -2.02
CA TYR A 50 -6.54 -4.40 -1.50
C TYR A 50 -5.67 -5.22 -2.44
N ARG A 51 -4.48 -4.69 -2.73
CA ARG A 51 -3.44 -5.38 -3.47
C ARG A 51 -2.17 -5.41 -2.62
N PRO A 52 -1.70 -6.60 -2.21
CA PRO A 52 -0.45 -6.70 -1.48
C PRO A 52 0.73 -6.33 -2.37
N ASN A 53 1.76 -5.73 -1.79
CA ASN A 53 3.00 -5.46 -2.48
C ASN A 53 3.95 -6.66 -2.34
N LEU A 54 4.15 -7.40 -3.44
CA LEU A 54 5.03 -8.58 -3.49
C LEU A 54 6.52 -8.26 -3.31
N LYS A 55 6.90 -6.98 -3.24
CA LYS A 55 8.26 -6.56 -2.92
C LYS A 55 8.47 -6.34 -1.41
N HIS A 56 7.40 -6.19 -0.64
CA HIS A 56 7.48 -5.99 0.80
C HIS A 56 7.40 -7.31 1.55
N HIS A 57 8.49 -7.67 2.22
CA HIS A 57 8.58 -8.90 3.00
C HIS A 57 8.75 -8.56 4.48
N ILE A 58 8.00 -9.24 5.34
CA ILE A 58 8.20 -9.20 6.78
C ILE A 58 8.95 -10.48 7.16
N LEU A 59 10.05 -10.33 7.90
CA LEU A 59 10.79 -11.46 8.46
C LEU A 59 10.24 -11.79 9.85
N THR A 60 9.85 -13.05 10.06
CA THR A 60 9.48 -13.63 11.35
C THR A 60 10.38 -14.80 11.71
N GLU A 61 10.15 -15.41 12.87
CA GLU A 61 10.81 -16.66 13.28
C GLU A 61 10.52 -17.82 12.32
N ASP A 62 9.35 -17.83 11.68
CA ASP A 62 8.94 -18.85 10.71
C ASP A 62 9.40 -18.55 9.26
N GLY A 63 10.05 -17.41 9.05
CA GLY A 63 10.58 -16.99 7.75
C GLY A 63 9.93 -15.73 7.18
N PHE A 64 10.00 -15.58 5.86
CA PHE A 64 9.41 -14.42 5.17
C PHE A 64 7.93 -14.63 4.90
N PHE A 65 7.11 -13.62 5.17
CA PHE A 65 5.70 -13.62 4.80
C PHE A 65 5.23 -12.24 4.30
N HIS A 66 4.07 -12.24 3.65
CA HIS A 66 3.37 -11.06 3.16
C HIS A 66 2.05 -10.89 3.91
N LEU A 67 1.63 -9.64 4.16
CA LEU A 67 0.28 -9.38 4.62
C LEU A 67 -0.71 -9.68 3.49
N GLY A 68 -1.62 -10.62 3.75
CA GLY A 68 -2.63 -11.07 2.78
C GLY A 68 -3.87 -10.19 2.77
N HIS A 69 -4.93 -10.70 2.12
CA HIS A 69 -6.21 -10.00 2.02
C HIS A 69 -6.88 -9.73 3.37
N ASP A 70 -6.51 -10.46 4.42
CA ASP A 70 -6.99 -10.29 5.80
C ASP A 70 -6.79 -8.86 6.35
N LEU A 71 -5.83 -8.09 5.79
CA LEU A 71 -5.66 -6.68 6.15
C LEU A 71 -6.92 -5.85 5.80
N GLU A 72 -7.58 -6.18 4.69
CA GLU A 72 -8.80 -5.50 4.25
C GLU A 72 -9.99 -5.80 5.18
N GLU A 73 -10.04 -7.00 5.77
CA GLU A 73 -11.12 -7.38 6.70
C GLU A 73 -11.12 -6.55 8.00
N SER A 74 -10.01 -5.87 8.30
CA SER A 74 -9.82 -5.09 9.53
C SER A 74 -9.97 -3.57 9.37
N LEU A 75 -10.34 -3.08 8.17
CA LEU A 75 -10.45 -1.65 7.81
C LEU A 75 -11.88 -1.23 7.46
#